data_AF-A0A537EV90-F1
#
_entry.id   AF-A0A537EV90-F1
#
_cell.length_a   1.000
_cell.length_b   1.000
_cell.length_c   1.000
_cell.angle_alpha   90.00
_cell.angle_beta   90.00
_cell.angle_gamma   90.00
#
_symmetry.space_group_name_H-M   'P 1'
#
loop_
_entity.id
_entity.type
_entity.pdbx_description
1 polymer ?
#
loop_
_entity_poly.entity_id
_entity_poly.type
_entity_poly.pdbx_seq_one_letter_code
_entity_poly.pdbx_strand_id
1 'polypeptide(L)'
;MARVAIVGVGHSKFGKRSDASLRELAFEAYSDALDDAEIESSSIDGSVVCSATHYDKQRSPAGVVAEYLGLNPKPTFNVEAACASSAVGLRTAWSLVSSGLHDVIAVVGVQKMTELASREIQELMGRAGDVMWESPFGTT
;
A
#
# COMPACT_ATOMS: atom_id res chain seq x y z
N MET A 1 -14.12 -19.00 13.42
CA MET A 1 -13.53 -17.84 12.71
C MET A 1 -14.52 -16.70 12.79
N ALA A 2 -14.06 -15.51 13.17
CA ALA A 2 -14.91 -14.33 13.15
C ALA A 2 -15.28 -13.97 11.70
N ARG A 3 -16.47 -13.40 11.50
CA ARG A 3 -16.86 -12.81 10.21
C ARG A 3 -16.11 -11.48 10.08
N VAL A 4 -15.47 -11.26 8.94
CA VAL A 4 -14.75 -10.03 8.62
C VAL A 4 -15.49 -9.34 7.49
N ALA A 5 -15.57 -8.01 7.55
CA ALA A 5 -16.20 -7.18 6.54
C ALA A 5 -15.26 -6.04 6.11
N ILE A 6 -15.45 -5.55 4.89
CA ILE A 6 -14.90 -4.26 4.46
C ILE A 6 -15.98 -3.23 4.79
N VAL A 7 -15.64 -2.26 5.63
CA VAL A 7 -16.59 -1.26 6.15
C VAL A 7 -16.47 0.11 5.49
N GLY A 8 -15.36 0.37 4.77
CA GLY A 8 -15.19 1.56 3.95
C GLY A 8 -14.12 1.36 2.89
N VAL A 9 -14.23 2.12 1.80
CA VAL A 9 -13.28 2.11 0.68
C VAL A 9 -13.01 3.53 0.19
N GLY A 10 -11.81 3.77 -0.30
CA GLY A 10 -11.41 5.07 -0.83
C GLY A 10 -10.34 4.92 -1.91
N HIS A 11 -10.24 5.89 -2.81
CA HIS A 11 -9.25 5.85 -3.88
C HIS A 11 -8.74 7.25 -4.24
N SER A 12 -7.43 7.40 -4.41
CA SER A 12 -6.89 8.63 -4.96
C SER A 12 -7.05 8.68 -6.48
N LYS A 13 -6.94 9.87 -7.06
CA LYS A 13 -6.97 10.01 -8.51
C LYS A 13 -5.69 9.44 -9.14
N PHE A 14 -5.88 8.46 -10.03
CA PHE A 14 -4.80 7.85 -10.81
C PHE A 14 -4.31 8.80 -11.92
N GLY A 15 -3.01 8.79 -12.19
CA GLY A 15 -2.42 9.54 -13.29
C GLY A 15 -0.98 9.97 -13.02
N LYS A 16 -0.49 10.91 -13.84
CA LYS A 16 0.81 11.56 -13.64
C LYS A 16 0.68 12.63 -12.55
N ARG A 17 0.82 12.20 -11.29
CA ARG A 17 0.70 13.06 -10.11
C ARG A 17 2.05 13.65 -9.71
N SER A 18 2.41 14.80 -10.29
CA SER A 18 3.59 15.58 -9.87
C SER A 18 3.26 16.57 -8.74
N ASP A 19 1.98 16.77 -8.48
CA ASP A 19 1.38 17.65 -7.49
C ASP A 19 1.35 17.06 -6.08
N ALA A 20 1.48 15.74 -5.94
CA ALA A 20 1.35 15.02 -4.67
C ALA A 20 2.55 14.09 -4.43
N SER A 21 2.99 14.00 -3.18
CA SER A 21 3.96 13.03 -2.67
C SER A 21 3.32 11.65 -2.47
N LEU A 22 4.15 10.62 -2.23
CA LEU A 22 3.66 9.27 -1.91
C LEU A 22 2.68 9.28 -0.72
N ARG A 23 2.99 10.06 0.33
CA ARG A 23 2.17 10.13 1.54
C ARG A 23 0.85 10.86 1.31
N GLU A 24 0.86 11.91 0.50
CA GLU A 24 -0.37 12.64 0.12
C GLU A 24 -1.30 11.77 -0.73
N LEU A 25 -0.76 10.96 -1.65
CA LEU A 25 -1.55 10.00 -2.42
C LEU A 25 -2.17 8.92 -1.53
N ALA A 26 -1.45 8.47 -0.50
CA ALA A 26 -1.97 7.55 0.51
C ALA A 26 -3.08 8.22 1.34
N PHE A 27 -2.89 9.48 1.73
CA PHE A 27 -3.86 10.24 2.52
C PHE A 27 -5.16 10.52 1.78
N GLU A 28 -5.11 10.88 0.49
CA GLU A 28 -6.31 11.05 -0.35
C GLU A 28 -7.21 9.80 -0.29
N ALA A 29 -6.63 8.63 -0.55
CA ALA A 29 -7.39 7.37 -0.52
C ALA A 29 -7.84 6.98 0.90
N TYR A 30 -7.01 7.27 1.91
CA TYR A 30 -7.30 6.93 3.30
C TYR A 30 -8.42 7.79 3.89
N SER A 31 -8.41 9.10 3.62
CA SER A 31 -9.47 10.01 4.05
C SER A 31 -10.82 9.60 3.49
N ASP A 32 -10.90 9.33 2.17
CA ASP A 32 -12.12 8.86 1.53
C ASP A 32 -12.64 7.56 2.17
N ALA A 33 -11.75 6.64 2.54
CA ALA A 33 -12.12 5.37 3.17
C ALA A 33 -12.63 5.53 4.61
N LEU A 34 -12.11 6.50 5.36
CA LEU A 34 -12.61 6.84 6.69
C LEU A 34 -14.01 7.48 6.61
N ASP A 35 -14.19 8.38 5.64
CA ASP A 35 -15.47 9.05 5.39
C ASP A 35 -16.55 8.03 4.97
N ASP A 36 -16.23 7.09 4.06
CA ASP A 36 -17.15 6.02 3.63
C ASP A 36 -17.50 5.06 4.77
N ALA A 37 -16.58 4.81 5.69
CA ALA A 37 -16.81 3.98 6.88
C ALA A 37 -17.51 4.72 8.03
N GLU A 38 -17.60 6.06 7.97
CA GLU A 38 -18.09 6.92 9.06
C GLU A 38 -17.33 6.69 10.39
N ILE A 39 -16.00 6.54 10.32
CA ILE A 39 -15.13 6.33 11.50
C ILE A 39 -13.97 7.31 11.56
N GLU A 40 -13.45 7.50 12.78
CA GLU A 40 -12.24 8.29 13.02
C GLU A 40 -10.98 7.43 12.89
N SER A 41 -9.86 8.04 12.48
CA SER A 41 -8.54 7.38 12.40
C SER A 41 -8.12 6.72 13.72
N SER A 42 -8.53 7.28 14.86
CA SER A 42 -8.30 6.74 16.20
C SER A 42 -8.91 5.34 16.45
N SER A 43 -9.88 4.93 15.62
CA SER A 43 -10.53 3.61 15.69
C SER A 43 -9.72 2.52 14.99
N ILE A 44 -8.65 2.87 14.26
CA ILE A 44 -7.77 1.91 13.60
C ILE A 44 -6.78 1.31 14.61
N ASP A 45 -6.70 -0.02 14.68
CA ASP A 45 -5.82 -0.74 15.60
C ASP A 45 -4.48 -1.15 15.01
N GLY A 46 -4.36 -1.08 13.69
CA GLY A 46 -3.14 -1.36 12.97
C GLY A 46 -3.32 -1.13 11.47
N SER A 47 -2.21 -1.19 10.72
CA SER A 47 -2.27 -0.98 9.28
C SER A 47 -1.36 -1.90 8.49
N VAL A 48 -1.77 -2.12 7.24
CA VAL A 48 -1.03 -2.86 6.23
C VAL A 48 -0.81 -1.92 5.06
N VAL A 49 0.41 -1.41 4.94
CA VAL A 49 0.82 -0.60 3.79
C VAL A 49 1.30 -1.53 2.68
N CYS A 50 0.75 -1.34 1.49
CA CYS A 50 1.02 -2.16 0.31
C CYS A 50 1.68 -1.30 -0.75
N SER A 51 2.93 -1.60 -1.09
CA SER A 51 3.70 -0.83 -2.06
C SER A 51 4.77 -1.73 -2.66
N ALA A 52 4.92 -1.68 -3.99
CA ALA A 52 6.06 -2.31 -4.63
C ALA A 52 7.31 -1.50 -4.28
N THR A 53 8.23 -2.13 -3.55
CA THR A 53 9.49 -1.49 -3.15
C THR A 53 10.29 -1.04 -4.38
N HIS A 54 10.97 0.10 -4.24
CA HIS A 54 11.88 0.69 -5.24
C HIS A 54 11.24 1.44 -6.40
N TYR A 55 9.92 1.38 -6.59
CA TYR A 55 9.26 2.14 -7.68
C TYR A 55 9.05 3.62 -7.35
N ASP A 56 9.33 4.03 -6.11
CA ASP A 56 9.37 5.41 -5.66
C ASP A 56 10.69 5.66 -4.92
N LYS A 57 10.97 6.91 -4.53
CA LYS A 57 12.22 7.26 -3.83
C LYS A 57 12.26 6.77 -2.38
N GLN A 58 11.15 6.27 -1.84
CA GLN A 58 11.04 5.89 -0.45
C GLN A 58 11.32 4.40 -0.27
N ARG A 59 12.48 4.07 0.32
CA ARG A 59 12.84 2.66 0.60
C ARG A 59 11.82 1.95 1.50
N SER A 60 11.33 2.65 2.51
CA SER A 60 10.43 2.09 3.53
C SER A 60 9.14 2.93 3.60
N PRO A 61 8.15 2.66 2.74
CA PRO A 61 6.95 3.50 2.62
C PRO A 61 6.05 3.40 3.85
N ALA A 62 5.97 2.21 4.46
CA ALA A 62 5.07 1.93 5.57
C ALA A 62 5.22 2.90 6.76
N GLY A 63 6.45 3.18 7.19
CA GLY A 63 6.68 4.08 8.34
C GLY A 63 6.28 5.53 8.05
N VAL A 64 6.65 6.05 6.88
CA VAL A 64 6.36 7.45 6.53
C VAL A 64 4.88 7.66 6.19
N VAL A 65 4.21 6.63 5.68
CA VAL A 65 2.75 6.63 5.47
C VAL A 65 2.05 6.59 6.83
N ALA A 66 2.40 5.66 7.72
CA ALA A 66 1.78 5.56 9.04
C ALA A 66 1.89 6.85 9.85
N GLU A 67 3.07 7.49 9.84
CA GLU A 67 3.28 8.78 10.49
C GLU A 67 2.35 9.87 9.93
N TYR A 68 2.26 9.97 8.60
CA TYR A 68 1.46 11.00 7.94
C TYR A 68 -0.04 10.79 8.09
N LEU A 69 -0.49 9.54 8.15
CA LEU A 69 -1.90 9.18 8.38
C LEU A 69 -2.31 9.26 9.87
N GLY A 70 -1.38 9.60 10.77
CA GLY A 70 -1.65 9.66 12.20
C GLY A 70 -1.85 8.29 12.86
N LEU A 71 -1.36 7.21 12.25
CA LEU A 71 -1.55 5.83 12.72
C LEU A 71 -0.56 5.44 13.84
N ASN A 72 0.48 6.22 14.10
CA ASN A 72 1.37 5.98 15.22
C ASN A 72 0.64 6.18 16.57
N PRO A 73 0.88 5.33 17.59
CA PRO A 73 1.88 4.26 17.67
C PRO A 73 1.35 2.86 17.31
N LYS A 74 0.22 2.75 16.60
CA LYS A 74 -0.38 1.45 16.25
C LYS A 74 0.54 0.69 15.29
N PRO A 75 0.57 -0.65 15.36
CA PRO A 75 1.45 -1.46 14.53
C PRO A 75 1.14 -1.28 13.04
N THR A 76 2.20 -1.15 12.25
CA THR A 76 2.12 -1.03 10.80
C THR A 76 3.12 -1.97 10.14
N PHE A 77 2.68 -2.68 9.10
CA PHE A 77 3.51 -3.60 8.33
C PHE A 77 3.52 -3.22 6.86
N ASN A 78 4.65 -3.46 6.18
CA ASN A 78 4.72 -3.37 4.73
C ASN A 78 4.48 -4.75 4.12
N VAL A 79 3.58 -4.85 3.14
CA VAL A 79 3.34 -6.07 2.36
C VAL A 79 3.70 -5.79 0.91
N GLU A 80 4.47 -6.70 0.33
CA GLU A 80 4.90 -6.63 -1.06
C GLU A 80 4.75 -7.99 -1.76
N ALA A 81 4.08 -7.97 -2.91
CA ALA A 81 3.81 -9.06 -3.84
C ALA A 81 3.59 -8.52 -5.28
N ALA A 82 4.47 -7.63 -5.75
CA ALA A 82 4.43 -6.95 -7.04
C ALA A 82 3.07 -6.29 -7.33
N CYS A 83 2.45 -6.59 -8.47
CA CYS A 83 1.14 -6.02 -8.82
C CYS A 83 -0.01 -6.51 -7.92
N ALA A 84 0.22 -7.55 -7.10
CA ALA A 84 -0.78 -8.16 -6.23
C ALA A 84 -0.71 -7.68 -4.78
N SER A 85 0.17 -6.73 -4.43
CA SER A 85 0.46 -6.33 -3.05
C SER A 85 -0.77 -5.94 -2.25
N SER A 86 -1.69 -5.15 -2.82
CA SER A 86 -2.93 -4.77 -2.14
C SER A 86 -3.89 -5.96 -1.94
N ALA A 87 -3.92 -6.91 -2.86
CA ALA A 87 -4.74 -8.13 -2.71
C ALA A 87 -4.17 -9.04 -1.60
N VAL A 88 -2.85 -9.16 -1.54
CA VAL A 88 -2.18 -9.85 -0.43
C VAL A 88 -2.39 -9.08 0.88
N GLY A 89 -2.34 -7.75 0.86
CA GLY A 89 -2.62 -6.88 2.00
C GLY A 89 -4.03 -7.09 2.58
N LEU A 90 -5.04 -7.16 1.72
CA LEU A 90 -6.41 -7.50 2.13
C LEU A 90 -6.48 -8.88 2.80
N ARG A 91 -5.77 -9.87 2.27
CA ARG A 91 -5.73 -11.22 2.87
C ARG A 91 -4.97 -11.25 4.20
N THR A 92 -3.93 -10.43 4.34
CA THR A 92 -3.22 -10.22 5.60
C THR A 92 -4.13 -9.58 6.64
N ALA A 93 -4.82 -8.49 6.29
CA ALA A 93 -5.77 -7.82 7.18
C ALA A 93 -6.92 -8.74 7.61
N TRP A 94 -7.49 -9.51 6.66
CA TRP A 94 -8.48 -10.54 6.97
C TRP A 94 -7.97 -11.55 8.00
N SER A 95 -6.71 -11.99 7.89
CA SER A 95 -6.11 -12.94 8.83
C SER A 95 -5.94 -12.32 10.22
N LEU A 96 -5.51 -11.05 10.29
CA LEU A 96 -5.36 -10.31 11.54
C LEU A 96 -6.70 -10.14 12.26
N VAL A 97 -7.74 -9.70 11.56
CA VAL A 97 -9.07 -9.49 12.14
C VAL A 97 -9.74 -10.83 12.49
N SER A 98 -9.70 -11.82 11.60
CA SER A 98 -10.33 -13.12 11.84
C SER A 98 -9.70 -13.90 13.00
N SER A 99 -8.44 -13.63 13.32
CA SER A 99 -7.72 -14.18 14.48
C SER A 99 -8.04 -13.51 15.81
N GLY A 100 -8.68 -12.33 15.79
CA GLY A 100 -8.94 -11.52 16.98
C GLY A 100 -7.72 -10.74 17.50
N LEU A 101 -6.65 -10.62 16.71
CA LEU A 101 -5.48 -9.80 17.07
C LEU A 101 -5.78 -8.29 16.96
N HIS A 102 -6.68 -7.91 16.07
CA HIS A 102 -7.10 -6.53 15.82
C HIS A 102 -8.58 -6.49 15.45
N ASP A 103 -9.30 -5.42 15.82
CA ASP A 103 -10.70 -5.25 15.45
C ASP A 103 -10.85 -4.51 14.12
N VAL A 104 -10.05 -3.45 13.92
CA VAL A 104 -10.07 -2.64 12.69
C VAL A 104 -8.66 -2.45 12.14
N ILE A 105 -8.44 -2.82 10.87
CA ILE A 105 -7.16 -2.67 10.17
C ILE A 105 -7.35 -1.79 8.93
N ALA A 106 -6.50 -0.78 8.77
CA ALA A 106 -6.41 -0.01 7.54
C ALA A 106 -5.50 -0.73 6.53
N VAL A 107 -5.97 -0.95 5.31
CA VAL A 107 -5.16 -1.48 4.20
C VAL A 107 -4.93 -0.37 3.20
N VAL A 108 -3.68 0.10 3.08
CA VAL A 108 -3.34 1.28 2.29
C VAL A 108 -2.40 0.87 1.16
N GLY A 109 -2.95 0.80 -0.06
CA GLY A 109 -2.17 0.60 -1.28
C GLY A 109 -1.69 1.93 -1.83
N VAL A 110 -0.38 2.06 -2.08
CA VAL A 110 0.18 3.30 -2.63
C VAL A 110 1.36 3.00 -3.56
N GLN A 111 1.45 3.76 -4.67
CA GLN A 111 2.57 3.69 -5.58
C GLN A 111 2.81 5.04 -6.25
N LYS A 112 4.07 5.49 -6.35
CA LYS A 112 4.43 6.71 -7.07
C LYS A 112 5.63 6.54 -8.00
N MET A 113 5.37 6.10 -9.22
CA MET A 113 6.39 5.79 -10.23
C MET A 113 6.97 7.03 -10.92
N THR A 114 6.32 8.19 -10.80
CA THR A 114 6.72 9.43 -11.49
C THR A 114 7.95 10.10 -10.89
N GLU A 115 8.49 9.60 -9.78
CA GLU A 115 9.68 10.16 -9.14
C GLU A 115 10.99 9.67 -9.76
N LEU A 116 10.95 8.59 -10.53
CA LEU A 116 12.08 7.97 -11.21
C LEU A 116 11.96 8.14 -12.73
N ALA A 117 13.08 8.03 -13.44
CA ALA A 117 13.05 8.09 -14.90
C ALA A 117 12.34 6.86 -15.48
N SER A 118 11.65 7.01 -16.62
CA SER A 118 10.89 5.91 -17.22
C SER A 118 11.75 4.67 -17.49
N ARG A 119 13.03 4.86 -17.88
CA ARG A 119 13.98 3.76 -18.08
C ARG A 119 14.30 3.02 -16.79
N GLU A 120 14.51 3.75 -15.68
CA GLU A 120 14.76 3.14 -14.37
C GLU A 120 13.55 2.33 -13.91
N ILE A 121 12.34 2.88 -14.07
CA ILE A 121 11.09 2.18 -13.75
C ILE A 121 10.93 0.91 -14.58
N GLN A 122 11.18 0.97 -15.89
CA GLN A 122 11.11 -0.19 -16.77
C GLN A 122 12.09 -1.28 -16.35
N GLU A 123 13.32 -0.89 -16.00
CA GLU A 123 14.33 -1.83 -15.51
C GLU A 123 13.90 -2.47 -14.18
N LEU A 124 13.38 -1.68 -13.23
CA LEU A 124 12.89 -2.18 -11.96
C LEU A 124 11.68 -3.12 -12.12
N MET A 125 10.78 -2.84 -13.06
CA MET A 125 9.67 -3.74 -13.39
C MET A 125 10.17 -5.05 -14.02
N GLY A 126 11.19 -5.00 -14.89
CA GLY A 126 11.82 -6.18 -15.46
C GLY A 126 12.50 -7.09 -14.42
N ARG A 127 12.75 -6.57 -13.21
CA ARG A 127 13.32 -7.33 -12.08
C ARG A 127 12.26 -7.98 -11.18
N ALA A 128 10.98 -7.88 -11.52
CA ALA A 128 9.92 -8.60 -10.79
C ALA A 128 9.99 -10.12 -11.00
N GLY A 129 10.52 -10.56 -12.16
CA GLY A 129 10.82 -11.96 -12.46
C GLY A 129 12.27 -12.35 -12.15
N ASP A 130 12.67 -13.54 -12.56
CA ASP A 130 14.07 -13.99 -12.40
C ASP A 130 14.98 -13.24 -13.37
N VAL A 131 15.75 -12.27 -12.87
CA VAL A 131 16.65 -11.47 -13.71
C VAL A 131 17.70 -12.33 -14.43
N MET A 132 18.24 -13.36 -13.76
CA MET A 132 19.31 -14.18 -14.33
C MET A 132 18.79 -15.07 -15.45
N TRP A 133 17.54 -15.52 -15.33
CA TRP A 133 16.91 -16.37 -16.33
C TRP A 133 16.19 -15.56 -17.41
N GLU A 134 15.36 -14.58 -17.04
CA GLU A 134 14.45 -13.89 -17.97
C GLU A 134 15.13 -12.72 -18.70
N SER A 135 16.03 -11.98 -18.05
CA SER A 135 16.67 -10.81 -18.68
C SER A 135 17.48 -11.13 -19.95
N PRO A 136 18.22 -12.26 -20.06
CA PRO A 136 18.95 -12.62 -21.28
C PRO A 136 18.05 -12.92 -22.48
N PHE A 137 16.80 -13.35 -22.27
CA PHE A 137 15.86 -13.71 -23.34
C PHE A 137 14.95 -12.55 -23.76
N GLY A 138 15.03 -11.41 -23.07
CA GLY A 138 14.18 -10.25 -23.28
C GLY A 138 12.81 -10.38 -22.60
N THR A 139 12.12 -9.25 -22.45
CA THR A 139 10.71 -9.24 -22.03
C THR A 139 9.87 -9.77 -23.18
N THR A 140 9.11 -10.86 -22.96
CA THR A 140 8.10 -11.35 -23.91
C THR A 140 7.10 -10.27 -24.28
#